data_AF-A0A966EGQ6-F1
#
_entry.id   AF-A0A966EGQ6-F1
#
_cell.length_a   1.000
_cell.length_b   1.000
_cell.length_c   1.000
_cell.angle_alpha   90.00
_cell.angle_beta   90.00
_cell.angle_gamma   90.00
#
_symmetry.space_group_name_H-M   'P 1'
#
loop_
_entity.id
_entity.type
_entity.pdbx_description
1 polymer ?
#
loop_
_entity_poly.entity_id
_entity_poly.type
_entity_poly.pdbx_seq_one_letter_code
_entity_poly.pdbx_strand_id
1 'polypeptide(L)'
;MTSAIPNAVHFFQLSCGRWRSQRSVHHLLHRRAEAGGSLIVVEDLDPNDPRLQTLAEQHGQSPGSIAGGSFVRWSASMAWDQNGDAHDGETVFGLIPDGDDGRSGTLLRDLGYAEKAPATSTFQMDQQDGLILCTSYETMTVWERFWFTGPNVRLRSSTVEGLSNNASFCMETRLSEGTEDITEAPAGSKDESLEALSAPFGW
;
A
#
# COMPACT_ATOMS: atom_id res chain seq x y z
N MET A 1 -17.44 2.94 -15.59
CA MET A 1 -17.66 1.52 -15.29
C MET A 1 -16.30 0.92 -15.04
N THR A 2 -16.03 0.44 -13.83
CA THR A 2 -14.78 -0.26 -13.53
C THR A 2 -14.90 -1.67 -14.12
N SER A 3 -13.98 -2.05 -15.01
CA SER A 3 -13.92 -3.42 -15.52
C SER A 3 -13.62 -4.39 -14.38
N ALA A 4 -14.18 -5.59 -14.44
CA ALA A 4 -13.91 -6.64 -13.45
C ALA A 4 -12.41 -6.99 -13.43
N ILE A 5 -11.86 -7.22 -12.23
CA ILE A 5 -10.47 -7.63 -12.04
C ILE A 5 -10.48 -9.14 -11.72
N PRO A 6 -10.06 -10.02 -12.64
CA PRO A 6 -10.33 -11.45 -12.53
C PRO A 6 -9.54 -12.12 -11.39
N ASN A 7 -8.29 -11.73 -11.16
CA ASN A 7 -7.40 -12.35 -10.18
C ASN A 7 -6.34 -11.37 -9.65
N ALA A 8 -5.55 -11.83 -8.66
CA ALA A 8 -4.60 -10.97 -7.96
C ALA A 8 -3.47 -10.46 -8.86
N VAL A 9 -3.03 -11.27 -9.85
CA VAL A 9 -2.03 -10.86 -10.84
C VAL A 9 -2.53 -9.66 -11.64
N HIS A 10 -3.78 -9.70 -12.12
CA HIS A 10 -4.38 -8.56 -12.83
C HIS A 10 -4.57 -7.33 -11.92
N PHE A 11 -4.80 -7.53 -10.62
CA PHE A 11 -4.84 -6.43 -9.65
C PHE A 11 -3.47 -5.74 -9.50
N PHE A 12 -2.38 -6.52 -9.45
CA PHE A 12 -1.01 -6.01 -9.43
C PHE A 12 -0.63 -5.31 -10.75
N GLN A 13 -1.02 -5.87 -11.88
CA GLN A 13 -0.82 -5.22 -13.18
C GLN A 13 -1.56 -3.89 -13.28
N LEU A 14 -2.84 -3.82 -12.85
CA LEU A 14 -3.59 -2.56 -12.80
C LEU A 14 -2.94 -1.55 -11.84
N SER A 15 -2.26 -2.03 -10.80
CA SER A 15 -1.53 -1.23 -9.84
C SER A 15 -0.23 -0.62 -10.39
N CYS A 16 0.31 -1.12 -11.51
CA CYS A 16 1.55 -0.63 -12.09
C CYS A 16 1.43 0.81 -12.57
N GLY A 17 2.49 1.61 -12.39
CA GLY A 17 2.55 3.03 -12.73
C GLY A 17 2.96 3.92 -11.56
N ARG A 18 2.82 5.23 -11.76
CA ARG A 18 3.15 6.27 -10.76
C ARG A 18 1.88 6.78 -10.09
N TRP A 19 1.93 6.94 -8.78
CA TRP A 19 0.79 7.32 -7.95
C TRP A 19 1.18 8.40 -6.97
N ARG A 20 0.33 9.42 -6.82
CA ARG A 20 0.35 10.31 -5.66
C ARG A 20 -0.57 9.76 -4.60
N SER A 21 -0.02 9.45 -3.43
CA SER A 21 -0.74 8.93 -2.27
C SER A 21 -0.95 10.02 -1.22
N GLN A 22 -2.18 10.11 -0.72
CA GLN A 22 -2.54 10.90 0.45
C GLN A 22 -3.01 9.93 1.53
N ARG A 23 -2.32 9.91 2.66
CA ARG A 23 -2.59 8.99 3.77
C ARG A 23 -3.01 9.77 5.01
N SER A 24 -4.04 9.26 5.69
CA SER A 24 -4.40 9.66 7.06
C SER A 24 -4.28 8.44 7.97
N VAL A 25 -3.60 8.60 9.11
CA VAL A 25 -3.45 7.57 10.15
C VAL A 25 -4.12 8.06 11.41
N HIS A 26 -4.92 7.19 12.03
CA HIS A 26 -5.58 7.42 13.31
C HIS A 26 -4.96 6.53 14.37
N HIS A 27 -4.36 7.16 15.38
CA HIS A 27 -3.79 6.51 16.55
C HIS A 27 -4.88 6.39 17.62
N LEU A 28 -5.52 5.23 17.73
CA LEU A 28 -6.75 5.07 18.52
C LEU A 28 -6.51 5.32 20.02
N LEU A 29 -5.39 4.85 20.55
CA LEU A 29 -5.02 5.07 21.96
C LEU A 29 -4.79 6.55 22.28
N HIS A 30 -4.23 7.30 21.33
CA HIS A 30 -3.85 8.71 21.49
C HIS A 30 -4.91 9.69 20.98
N ARG A 31 -5.99 9.19 20.35
CA ARG A 31 -7.05 9.98 19.72
C ARG A 31 -6.50 11.09 18.81
N ARG A 32 -5.45 10.77 18.06
CA ARG A 32 -4.76 11.68 17.16
C ARG A 32 -4.85 11.18 15.73
N ALA A 33 -4.96 12.11 14.79
CA ALA A 33 -4.81 11.84 13.37
C ALA A 33 -3.58 12.55 12.80
N GLU A 34 -2.90 11.88 11.87
CA GLU A 34 -1.76 12.42 11.15
C GLU A 34 -1.95 12.22 9.65
N ALA A 35 -1.72 13.26 8.86
CA ALA A 35 -1.79 13.22 7.41
C ALA A 35 -0.38 13.28 6.80
N GLY A 36 -0.17 12.56 5.70
CA GLY A 36 1.09 12.56 4.96
C GLY A 36 0.87 12.29 3.48
N GLY A 37 1.81 12.78 2.67
CA GLY A 37 1.86 12.53 1.23
C GLY A 37 3.02 11.61 0.87
N SER A 38 2.85 10.81 -0.18
CA SER A 38 3.96 10.11 -0.82
C SER A 38 3.78 9.97 -2.32
N LEU A 39 4.90 9.82 -3.02
CA LEU A 39 4.95 9.29 -4.37
C LEU A 39 5.16 7.79 -4.29
N ILE A 40 4.41 7.00 -5.06
CA ILE A 40 4.57 5.56 -5.16
C ILE A 40 4.79 5.20 -6.63
N VAL A 41 5.81 4.40 -6.91
CA VAL A 41 6.08 3.84 -8.24
C VAL A 41 5.96 2.32 -8.13
N VAL A 42 5.15 1.73 -9.00
CA VAL A 42 4.91 0.29 -9.05
C VAL A 42 5.29 -0.21 -10.43
N GLU A 43 6.18 -1.19 -10.49
CA GLU A 43 6.66 -1.83 -11.71
C GLU A 43 6.23 -3.30 -11.70
N ASP A 44 5.75 -3.79 -12.85
CA ASP A 44 5.37 -5.19 -13.02
C ASP A 44 6.63 -6.07 -13.06
N LEU A 45 6.56 -7.26 -12.48
CA LEU A 45 7.63 -8.24 -12.53
C LEU A 45 7.12 -9.52 -13.21
N ASP A 46 7.83 -9.93 -14.26
CA ASP A 46 7.61 -11.23 -14.89
C ASP A 46 7.86 -12.35 -13.86
N PRO A 47 7.10 -13.46 -13.88
CA PRO A 47 7.33 -14.61 -13.00
C PRO A 47 8.78 -15.13 -13.01
N ASN A 48 9.51 -14.95 -14.13
CA ASN A 48 10.89 -15.36 -14.27
C ASN A 48 11.91 -14.27 -13.88
N ASP A 49 11.47 -13.11 -13.38
CA ASP A 49 12.39 -12.04 -12.94
C ASP A 49 13.31 -12.57 -11.82
N PRO A 50 14.64 -12.37 -11.91
CA PRO A 50 15.60 -12.86 -10.91
C PRO A 50 15.30 -12.42 -9.47
N ARG A 51 14.66 -11.25 -9.28
CA ARG A 51 14.25 -10.76 -7.96
C ARG A 51 13.16 -11.65 -7.35
N LEU A 52 12.20 -12.11 -8.15
CA LEU A 52 11.15 -13.02 -7.69
C LEU A 52 11.71 -14.41 -7.39
N GLN A 53 12.66 -14.90 -8.20
CA GLN A 53 13.34 -16.17 -7.93
C GLN A 53 14.08 -16.12 -6.59
N THR A 54 14.84 -15.05 -6.36
CA THR A 54 15.56 -14.82 -5.09
C THR A 54 14.59 -14.72 -3.92
N LEU A 55 13.46 -14.01 -4.09
CA LEU A 55 12.43 -13.89 -3.07
C LEU A 55 11.79 -15.24 -2.72
N ALA A 56 11.48 -16.08 -3.71
CA ALA A 56 10.96 -17.41 -3.48
C ALA A 56 11.92 -18.25 -2.63
N GLU A 57 13.20 -18.27 -3.00
CA GLU A 57 14.23 -19.04 -2.30
C GLU A 57 14.41 -18.58 -0.84
N GLN A 58 14.42 -17.27 -0.60
CA GLN A 58 14.50 -16.69 0.75
C GLN A 58 13.34 -17.12 1.66
N HIS A 59 12.16 -17.35 1.07
CA HIS A 59 10.96 -17.82 1.77
C HIS A 59 10.80 -19.35 1.73
N GLY A 60 11.80 -20.09 1.22
CA GLY A 60 11.76 -21.55 1.11
C GLY A 60 10.70 -22.08 0.13
N GLN A 61 10.28 -21.25 -0.82
CA GLN A 61 9.29 -21.57 -1.85
C GLN A 61 9.98 -21.95 -3.17
N SER A 62 9.28 -22.67 -4.04
CA SER A 62 9.77 -22.96 -5.39
C SER A 62 9.62 -21.71 -6.27
N PRO A 63 10.66 -21.25 -7.00
CA PRO A 63 10.52 -20.12 -7.92
C PRO A 63 9.37 -20.26 -8.93
N GLY A 64 9.08 -21.49 -9.37
CA GLY A 64 8.00 -21.77 -10.31
C GLY A 64 6.57 -21.66 -9.74
N SER A 65 6.41 -21.44 -8.43
CA SER A 65 5.08 -21.23 -7.83
C SER A 65 4.63 -19.76 -7.85
N ILE A 66 5.53 -18.82 -8.15
CA ILE A 66 5.18 -17.40 -8.26
C ILE A 66 4.45 -17.16 -9.60
N ALA A 67 3.23 -16.62 -9.53
CA ALA A 67 2.41 -16.30 -10.70
C ALA A 67 2.67 -14.89 -11.27
N GLY A 68 3.38 -14.04 -10.53
CA GLY A 68 3.71 -12.66 -10.89
C GLY A 68 4.04 -11.84 -9.64
N GLY A 69 4.45 -10.60 -9.85
CA GLY A 69 4.88 -9.75 -8.75
C GLY A 69 4.95 -8.28 -9.10
N SER A 70 5.44 -7.49 -8.15
CA SER A 70 5.70 -6.08 -8.40
C SER A 70 6.90 -5.59 -7.62
N PHE A 71 7.63 -4.65 -8.21
CA PHE A 71 8.63 -3.85 -7.51
C PHE A 71 8.02 -2.50 -7.17
N VAL A 72 8.00 -2.16 -5.89
CA VAL A 72 7.35 -0.95 -5.39
C VAL A 72 8.39 -0.07 -4.73
N ARG A 73 8.43 1.20 -5.15
CA ARG A 73 9.26 2.25 -4.55
C ARG A 73 8.35 3.36 -4.04
N TRP A 74 8.71 3.97 -2.92
CA TRP A 74 8.01 5.15 -2.42
C TRP A 74 8.97 6.20 -1.91
N SER A 75 8.52 7.44 -1.96
CA SER A 75 9.14 8.58 -1.30
C SER A 75 8.08 9.35 -0.53
N ALA A 76 8.24 9.47 0.78
CA ALA A 76 7.27 10.14 1.64
C ALA A 76 7.83 11.46 2.17
N SER A 77 7.07 12.53 1.99
CA SER A 77 7.27 13.81 2.66
C SER A 77 6.24 13.93 3.78
N MET A 78 6.66 13.91 5.04
CA MET A 78 5.75 14.20 6.15
C MET A 78 5.66 15.72 6.37
N ALA A 79 4.46 16.24 6.64
CA ALA A 79 4.22 17.68 6.83
C ALA A 79 4.97 18.32 8.02
N TRP A 80 5.60 17.51 8.87
CA TRP A 80 6.40 17.95 10.02
C TRP A 80 7.91 17.85 9.77
N ASP A 81 8.33 17.33 8.61
CA ASP A 81 9.74 17.16 8.29
C ASP A 81 10.34 18.49 7.77
N GLN A 82 10.82 19.31 8.71
CA GLN A 82 11.63 20.48 8.43
C GLN A 82 13.12 20.13 8.20
N ASN A 83 13.50 18.85 8.25
CA ASN A 83 14.90 18.40 8.22
C ASN A 83 15.28 17.58 6.98
N GLY A 84 14.34 17.23 6.10
CA GLY A 84 14.65 16.59 4.81
C GLY A 84 15.02 15.11 4.91
N ASP A 85 14.55 14.42 5.96
CA ASP A 85 14.66 12.97 6.07
C ASP A 85 13.57 12.32 5.20
N ALA A 86 13.80 12.27 3.90
CA ALA A 86 12.95 11.55 2.97
C ALA A 86 12.83 10.08 3.42
N HIS A 87 11.62 9.66 3.80
CA HIS A 87 11.33 8.28 4.19
C HIS A 87 11.11 7.42 2.94
N ASP A 88 12.18 7.33 2.15
CA ASP A 88 12.21 6.55 0.92
C ASP A 88 12.34 5.06 1.26
N GLY A 89 11.76 4.22 0.40
CA GLY A 89 11.90 2.79 0.55
C GLY A 89 11.49 2.05 -0.71
N GLU A 90 11.84 0.78 -0.73
CA GLU A 90 11.52 -0.13 -1.83
C GLU A 90 11.24 -1.53 -1.29
N THR A 91 10.47 -2.29 -2.06
CA THR A 91 10.13 -3.68 -1.73
C THR A 91 9.73 -4.45 -2.99
N VAL A 92 10.04 -5.75 -2.99
CA VAL A 92 9.57 -6.70 -4.00
C VAL A 92 8.44 -7.55 -3.43
N PHE A 93 7.38 -7.69 -4.22
CA PHE A 93 6.24 -8.56 -3.95
C PHE A 93 6.19 -9.72 -4.92
N GLY A 94 5.92 -10.93 -4.42
CA GLY A 94 5.60 -12.11 -5.23
C GLY A 94 4.28 -12.73 -4.82
N LEU A 95 3.46 -13.14 -5.79
CA LEU A 95 2.17 -13.80 -5.56
C LEU A 95 2.28 -15.30 -5.82
N ILE A 96 1.88 -16.12 -4.84
CA ILE A 96 1.71 -17.57 -5.00
C ILE A 96 0.21 -17.90 -4.80
N PRO A 97 -0.57 -18.12 -5.87
CA PRO A 97 -1.97 -18.49 -5.75
C PRO A 97 -2.19 -19.90 -5.19
N ASP A 98 -3.26 -20.08 -4.42
CA ASP A 98 -3.64 -21.40 -3.88
C ASP A 98 -4.36 -22.29 -4.92
N GLY A 99 -4.96 -21.70 -5.95
CA GLY A 99 -5.75 -22.42 -6.94
C GLY A 99 -5.92 -21.67 -8.26
N ASP A 100 -6.64 -22.30 -9.18
CA ASP A 100 -6.74 -21.87 -10.60
C ASP A 100 -7.45 -20.53 -10.79
N ASP A 101 -8.28 -20.08 -9.84
CA ASP A 101 -8.95 -18.78 -9.93
C ASP A 101 -8.00 -17.60 -9.66
N GLY A 102 -6.85 -17.84 -9.04
CA GLY A 102 -5.86 -16.81 -8.71
C GLY A 102 -6.33 -15.76 -7.70
N ARG A 103 -7.41 -16.01 -6.94
CA ARG A 103 -8.06 -15.01 -6.07
C ARG A 103 -7.67 -15.11 -4.61
N SER A 104 -6.96 -16.15 -4.19
CA SER A 104 -6.33 -16.22 -2.87
C SER A 104 -4.96 -16.86 -2.94
N GLY A 105 -4.15 -16.64 -1.92
CA GLY A 105 -2.84 -17.25 -1.85
C GLY A 105 -1.92 -16.62 -0.82
N THR A 106 -0.64 -16.90 -1.02
CA THR A 106 0.46 -16.35 -0.23
C THR A 106 1.09 -15.17 -0.95
N LEU A 107 1.34 -14.10 -0.20
CA LEU A 107 2.10 -12.94 -0.65
C LEU A 107 3.50 -12.99 -0.04
N LEU A 108 4.52 -13.10 -0.89
CA LEU A 108 5.91 -12.98 -0.49
C LEU A 108 6.35 -11.51 -0.53
N ARG A 109 7.19 -11.13 0.43
CA ARG A 109 7.79 -9.79 0.53
C ARG A 109 9.20 -9.88 1.07
N ASP A 110 10.12 -9.09 0.54
CA ASP A 110 11.53 -9.06 0.95
C ASP A 110 11.76 -8.36 2.31
N LEU A 111 10.93 -7.37 2.68
CA LEU A 111 11.02 -6.62 3.94
C LEU A 111 9.66 -6.56 4.67
N GLY A 112 9.59 -7.04 5.91
CA GLY A 112 8.40 -6.87 6.77
C GLY A 112 8.19 -5.41 7.21
N TYR A 113 6.93 -5.01 7.48
CA TYR A 113 6.59 -3.65 7.93
C TYR A 113 7.20 -3.28 9.29
N ALA A 114 7.23 -4.22 10.25
CA ALA A 114 7.54 -3.92 11.65
C ALA A 114 8.73 -4.69 12.21
N GLU A 115 8.95 -5.92 11.73
CA GLU A 115 9.95 -6.83 12.30
C GLU A 115 10.81 -7.44 11.19
N LYS A 116 12.10 -7.66 11.50
CA LYS A 116 13.06 -8.35 10.61
C LYS A 116 12.83 -9.87 10.54
N ALA A 117 11.74 -10.37 11.11
CA ALA A 117 11.37 -11.78 11.07
C ALA A 117 10.46 -12.07 9.85
N PRO A 118 10.52 -13.28 9.26
CA PRO A 118 9.65 -13.65 8.15
C PRO A 118 8.18 -13.60 8.61
N ALA A 119 7.41 -12.68 8.04
CA ALA A 119 5.97 -12.62 8.27
C ALA A 119 5.26 -13.40 7.16
N THR A 120 4.36 -14.30 7.55
CA THR A 120 3.50 -14.96 6.57
C THR A 120 2.40 -13.97 6.19
N SER A 121 2.39 -13.55 4.94
CA SER A 121 1.33 -12.70 4.41
C SER A 121 0.45 -13.52 3.48
N THR A 122 -0.86 -13.38 3.63
CA THR A 122 -1.84 -13.95 2.71
C THR A 122 -2.53 -12.85 1.94
N PHE A 123 -3.04 -13.19 0.75
CA PHE A 123 -3.92 -12.32 0.00
C PHE A 123 -5.24 -13.04 -0.31
N GLN A 124 -6.30 -12.26 -0.43
CA GLN A 124 -7.60 -12.73 -0.90
C GLN A 124 -8.33 -11.60 -1.61
N MET A 125 -8.97 -11.87 -2.74
CA MET A 125 -9.87 -10.94 -3.40
C MET A 125 -11.31 -11.12 -2.92
N ASP A 126 -11.95 -10.02 -2.54
CA ASP A 126 -13.37 -10.03 -2.17
C ASP A 126 -14.29 -10.08 -3.39
N GLN A 127 -15.60 -10.12 -3.16
CA GLN A 127 -16.61 -10.21 -4.22
C GLN A 127 -16.72 -8.94 -5.09
N GLN A 128 -16.09 -7.84 -4.67
CA GLN A 128 -16.08 -6.54 -5.34
C GLN A 128 -14.70 -6.23 -5.93
N ASP A 129 -13.88 -7.27 -6.15
CA ASP A 129 -12.53 -7.18 -6.70
C ASP A 129 -11.54 -6.36 -5.86
N GLY A 130 -11.83 -6.17 -4.57
CA GLY A 130 -10.90 -5.61 -3.61
C GLY A 130 -9.88 -6.65 -3.17
N LEU A 131 -8.59 -6.28 -3.16
CA LEU A 131 -7.50 -7.12 -2.66
C LEU A 131 -7.32 -6.89 -1.16
N ILE A 132 -7.51 -7.94 -0.37
CA ILE A 132 -7.26 -7.97 1.06
C ILE A 132 -5.93 -8.64 1.30
N LEU A 133 -5.03 -7.97 2.01
CA LEU A 133 -3.78 -8.52 2.51
C LEU A 133 -3.88 -8.67 4.03
N CYS A 134 -3.40 -9.80 4.54
CA CYS A 134 -3.27 -10.04 5.96
C CYS A 134 -1.83 -10.45 6.24
N THR A 135 -1.16 -9.73 7.14
CA THR A 135 0.20 -10.05 7.59
C THR A 135 0.19 -10.22 9.10
N SER A 136 0.48 -11.44 9.56
CA SER A 136 0.53 -11.76 10.98
C SER A 136 1.97 -11.80 11.47
N TYR A 137 2.22 -11.06 12.55
CA TYR A 137 3.45 -11.11 13.37
C TYR A 137 3.13 -11.80 14.70
N GLU A 138 4.15 -11.99 15.55
CA GLU A 138 3.97 -12.60 16.87
C GLU A 138 3.03 -11.76 17.76
N THR A 139 3.12 -10.44 17.69
CA THR A 139 2.43 -9.52 18.62
C THR A 139 1.35 -8.65 17.98
N MET A 140 1.22 -8.69 16.66
CA MET A 140 0.24 -7.89 15.94
C MET A 140 -0.19 -8.54 14.62
N THR A 141 -1.37 -8.17 14.15
CA THR A 141 -1.87 -8.50 12.81
C THR A 141 -2.16 -7.21 12.05
N VAL A 142 -1.74 -7.16 10.79
CA VAL A 142 -2.01 -6.05 9.88
C VAL A 142 -2.98 -6.52 8.83
N TRP A 143 -4.09 -5.81 8.68
CA TRP A 143 -5.04 -6.00 7.59
C TRP A 143 -4.97 -4.80 6.66
N GLU A 144 -4.87 -5.03 5.36
CA GLU A 144 -4.95 -3.99 4.35
C GLU A 144 -5.98 -4.39 3.30
N ARG A 145 -6.86 -3.47 2.91
CA ARG A 145 -7.74 -3.66 1.76
C ARG A 145 -7.45 -2.59 0.73
N PHE A 146 -7.15 -3.01 -0.49
CA PHE A 146 -6.95 -2.16 -1.66
C PHE A 146 -8.11 -2.36 -2.63
N TRP A 147 -8.58 -1.29 -3.26
CA TRP A 147 -9.58 -1.38 -4.33
C TRP A 147 -9.51 -0.19 -5.27
N PHE A 148 -10.06 -0.35 -6.47
CA PHE A 148 -10.11 0.70 -7.48
C PHE A 148 -11.53 1.27 -7.61
N THR A 149 -11.68 2.59 -7.46
CA THR A 149 -12.92 3.29 -7.81
C THR A 149 -12.96 3.72 -9.28
N GLY A 150 -11.81 3.60 -9.95
CA GLY A 150 -11.61 3.72 -11.39
C GLY A 150 -10.16 3.34 -11.74
N PRO A 151 -9.77 3.29 -13.02
CA PRO A 151 -8.42 2.86 -13.42
C PRO A 151 -7.28 3.75 -12.90
N ASN A 152 -7.62 4.97 -12.48
CA ASN A 152 -6.66 5.99 -12.04
C ASN A 152 -6.84 6.41 -10.57
N VAL A 153 -7.73 5.74 -9.83
CA VAL A 153 -7.95 6.01 -8.40
C VAL A 153 -7.99 4.70 -7.65
N ARG A 154 -6.95 4.47 -6.84
CA ARG A 154 -6.83 3.33 -5.93
C ARG A 154 -7.02 3.84 -4.51
N LEU A 155 -7.84 3.13 -3.75
CA LEU A 155 -8.05 3.41 -2.34
C LEU A 155 -7.47 2.27 -1.52
N ARG A 156 -7.02 2.61 -0.32
CA ARG A 156 -6.57 1.63 0.65
C ARG A 156 -7.04 1.99 2.04
N SER A 157 -7.52 0.99 2.77
CA SER A 157 -7.74 1.07 4.21
C SER A 157 -6.89 0.02 4.89
N SER A 158 -6.34 0.34 6.06
CA SER A 158 -5.64 -0.65 6.87
C SER A 158 -5.93 -0.53 8.34
N THR A 159 -5.82 -1.65 9.04
CA THR A 159 -5.85 -1.72 10.51
C THR A 159 -4.62 -2.50 10.99
N VAL A 160 -4.04 -2.01 12.07
CA VAL A 160 -3.07 -2.76 12.87
C VAL A 160 -3.77 -3.13 14.15
N GLU A 161 -3.84 -4.42 14.44
CA GLU A 161 -4.44 -4.98 15.66
C GLU A 161 -3.34 -5.62 16.50
N GLY A 162 -3.12 -5.12 17.71
CA GLY A 162 -2.06 -5.60 18.60
C GLY A 162 -1.95 -4.74 19.86
N LEU A 163 -0.73 -4.48 20.31
CA LEU A 163 -0.48 -3.62 21.49
C LEU A 163 -0.84 -2.14 21.26
N SER A 164 -0.75 -1.67 20.02
CA SER A 164 -1.18 -0.33 19.61
C SER A 164 -2.02 -0.44 18.35
N ASN A 165 -3.30 -0.08 18.46
CA ASN A 165 -4.22 -0.16 17.35
C ASN A 165 -4.20 1.13 16.55
N ASN A 166 -3.95 1.01 15.24
CA ASN A 166 -3.99 2.12 14.31
C ASN A 166 -4.93 1.78 13.16
N ALA A 167 -5.62 2.79 12.63
CA ALA A 167 -6.38 2.67 11.40
C ALA A 167 -5.85 3.70 10.40
N SER A 168 -5.67 3.31 9.14
CA SER A 168 -5.21 4.23 8.09
C SER A 168 -6.14 4.19 6.88
N PHE A 169 -6.25 5.33 6.21
CA PHE A 169 -6.90 5.45 4.91
C PHE A 169 -5.98 6.17 3.94
N CYS A 170 -5.87 5.66 2.72
CA CYS A 170 -5.09 6.22 1.64
C CYS A 170 -5.94 6.42 0.39
N MET A 171 -5.81 7.58 -0.23
CA MET A 171 -6.29 7.83 -1.59
C MET A 171 -5.08 7.99 -2.51
N GLU A 172 -5.03 7.18 -3.56
CA GLU A 172 -3.91 7.10 -4.49
C GLU A 172 -4.41 7.43 -5.90
N THR A 173 -3.86 8.50 -6.48
CA THR A 173 -4.25 8.99 -7.80
C THR A 173 -3.12 8.78 -8.80
N ARG A 174 -3.43 8.19 -9.95
CA ARG A 174 -2.43 7.90 -10.98
C ARG A 174 -1.93 9.20 -11.60
N LEU A 175 -0.62 9.31 -11.77
CA LEU A 175 0.02 10.42 -12.47
C LEU A 175 0.14 10.09 -13.96
N SER A 176 -0.22 11.05 -14.81
CA SER A 176 0.01 10.98 -16.26
C SER A 176 1.49 11.18 -16.58
N GLU A 177 1.97 10.58 -17.67
CA GLU A 177 3.28 10.89 -18.22
C GLU A 177 3.33 12.39 -18.58
N GLY A 178 4.21 13.14 -17.92
CA GLY A 178 4.34 14.59 -18.05
C GLY A 178 3.99 15.41 -16.80
N THR A 179 3.43 14.79 -15.76
CA THR A 179 3.27 15.47 -14.46
C THR A 179 4.62 15.48 -13.73
N GLU A 180 5.27 16.65 -13.68
CA GLU A 180 6.45 16.87 -12.82
C GLU A 180 6.09 16.58 -11.35
N ASP A 181 7.06 16.03 -10.61
CA ASP A 181 6.91 15.68 -9.19
C ASP A 181 6.65 16.94 -8.37
N ILE A 182 5.39 17.26 -8.13
CA ILE A 182 5.01 18.20 -7.08
C ILE A 182 5.22 17.45 -5.76
N THR A 183 6.44 17.52 -5.24
CA THR A 183 6.83 17.10 -3.88
C THR A 183 6.33 18.07 -2.81
N GLU A 184 5.70 19.17 -3.20
CA GLU A 184 5.13 20.13 -2.26
C GLU A 184 3.68 19.77 -1.90
N ALA A 185 3.47 19.40 -0.63
CA ALA A 185 2.18 19.59 0.00
C ALA A 185 1.77 21.08 -0.18
N PRO A 186 0.48 21.40 -0.36
CA PRO A 186 0.06 22.80 -0.39
C PRO A 186 0.52 23.44 0.91
N ALA A 187 1.46 24.38 0.82
CA ALA A 187 1.87 25.19 1.95
C ALA A 187 0.61 25.85 2.49
N GLY A 188 0.18 25.46 3.70
CA GLY A 188 -0.90 26.13 4.39
C GLY A 188 -0.57 27.61 4.42
N SER A 189 -1.44 28.43 3.84
CA SER A 189 -1.34 29.88 3.88
C SER A 189 -1.14 30.31 5.32
N LYS A 190 0.03 30.90 5.62
CA LYS A 190 0.24 31.58 6.89
C LYS A 190 -0.69 32.78 6.95
N ASP A 191 -1.56 32.73 7.95
CA ASP A 191 -2.22 33.87 8.57
C ASP A 191 -3.36 34.54 7.77
N GLU A 192 -4.57 33.99 7.90
CA GLU A 192 -5.75 34.81 8.18
C GLU A 192 -6.56 34.11 9.27
N SER A 193 -6.97 34.88 10.28
CA SER A 193 -7.73 34.44 11.45
C SER A 193 -8.96 33.63 11.07
N LEU A 194 -8.89 32.31 11.21
CA LEU A 194 -10.01 31.42 11.00
C LEU A 194 -10.86 31.36 12.27
N GLU A 195 -12.03 32.00 12.22
CA GLU A 195 -13.17 31.60 13.04
C GLU A 195 -13.32 30.08 13.01
N ALA A 196 -13.72 29.52 14.15
CA ALA A 196 -13.90 28.09 14.35
C ALA A 196 -14.90 27.51 13.34
N LEU A 197 -14.39 27.03 12.20
CA LEU A 197 -15.13 26.21 11.27
C LEU A 197 -15.36 24.87 11.94
N SER A 198 -16.59 24.71 12.42
CA SER A 198 -17.12 23.49 13.00
C SER A 198 -17.02 22.38 11.95
N ALA A 199 -16.34 21.29 12.28
CA ALA A 199 -16.30 20.11 11.43
C ALA A 199 -17.74 19.61 11.20
N PRO A 200 -18.18 19.35 9.95
CA PRO A 200 -19.54 18.90 9.67
C PRO A 200 -19.83 17.45 10.10
N PHE A 201 -18.85 16.77 10.69
CA PHE A 201 -19.02 15.45 11.28
C PHE A 201 -18.50 15.49 12.71
N GLY A 202 -19.38 15.93 13.61
CA GLY A 202 -19.09 15.99 15.04
C GLY A 202 -19.00 14.58 15.63
N TRP A 203 -17.77 14.17 15.95
CA TRP A 203 -17.37 13.34 17.09
C TRP A 203 -15.91 13.66 17.42
#